data_AF-A0A6N7ET05-F1
#
_entry.id   AF-A0A6N7ET05-F1
#
_cell.length_a   1.000
_cell.length_b   1.000
_cell.length_c   1.000
_cell.angle_alpha   90.00
_cell.angle_beta   90.00
_cell.angle_gamma   90.00
#
_symmetry.space_group_name_H-M   'P 1'
#
loop_
_entity.id
_entity.type
_entity.pdbx_description
1 polymer ?
#
loop_
_entity_poly.entity_id
_entity_poly.type
_entity_poly.pdbx_seq_one_letter_code
_entity_poly.pdbx_strand_id
1 'polypeptide(L)' 'MCDTSGQELSIDAAGVPALGYGEQESAQGFTCDSDETGITCTHDESGYSFALRRAAYTLS' A
#
# COMPACT_ATOMS: atom_id res chain seq x y z
N MET A 1 14.92 -13.27 10.79
CA MET A 1 15.81 -12.65 9.79
C MET A 1 15.07 -12.70 8.47
N CYS A 2 14.84 -11.55 7.83
CA CYS A 2 14.53 -11.50 6.41
C CYS A 2 15.73 -10.80 5.76
N ASP A 3 16.60 -11.58 5.14
CA ASP A 3 17.63 -11.11 4.24
C ASP A 3 17.03 -11.16 2.82
N THR A 4 16.75 -9.99 2.24
CA THR A 4 16.29 -9.82 0.85
C THR A 4 17.40 -9.24 -0.03
N SER A 5 18.65 -9.40 0.40
CA SER A 5 19.84 -8.83 -0.24
C SER A 5 20.07 -9.45 -1.62
N GLY A 6 19.57 -8.78 -2.66
CA GLY A 6 19.88 -9.10 -4.06
C GLY A 6 18.77 -9.80 -4.85
N GLN A 7 17.56 -9.93 -4.30
CA GLN A 7 16.40 -10.40 -5.07
C GLN A 7 15.73 -9.21 -5.74
N GLU A 8 15.80 -9.12 -7.08
CA GLU A 8 14.94 -8.22 -7.85
C GLU A 8 13.50 -8.74 -7.73
N LEU A 9 12.79 -8.26 -6.72
CA LEU A 9 11.38 -8.57 -6.52
C LEU A 9 10.58 -7.81 -7.58
N SER A 10 10.48 -8.37 -8.78
CA SER A 10 9.56 -7.87 -9.81
C SER A 10 8.14 -8.21 -9.40
N ILE A 11 7.39 -7.19 -8.97
CA ILE A 11 5.94 -7.27 -8.83
C ILE A 11 5.33 -6.96 -10.19
N ASP A 12 4.72 -7.97 -10.81
CA ASP A 12 3.89 -7.74 -12.00
C ASP A 12 2.56 -7.12 -11.56
N ALA A 13 2.51 -5.80 -11.58
CA ALA A 13 1.31 -5.02 -11.28
C ALA A 13 0.51 -4.69 -12.55
N ALA A 14 0.85 -5.30 -13.69
CA ALA A 14 0.18 -5.01 -14.95
C ALA A 14 -1.28 -5.48 -14.88
N GLY A 15 -2.21 -4.54 -15.04
CA GLY A 15 -3.64 -4.83 -14.98
C GLY A 15 -4.23 -4.87 -13.56
N VAL A 16 -3.44 -4.59 -12.52
CA VAL A 16 -3.98 -4.31 -11.17
C VAL A 16 -4.56 -2.89 -11.19
N PRO A 17 -5.87 -2.71 -11.03
CA PRO A 17 -6.46 -1.38 -11.01
C PRO A 17 -5.92 -0.59 -9.83
N ALA A 18 -5.52 0.66 -10.07
CA ALA A 18 -5.20 1.57 -8.99
C ALA A 18 -6.50 2.02 -8.33
N LEU A 19 -6.54 2.02 -6.99
CA LEU A 19 -7.61 2.70 -6.26
C LEU A 19 -7.58 4.20 -6.56
N GLY A 20 -8.71 4.77 -6.97
CA GLY A 20 -8.90 6.21 -6.97
C GLY A 20 -8.91 6.79 -5.56
N TYR A 21 -8.92 8.12 -5.48
CA TYR A 21 -9.04 8.80 -4.19
C TYR A 21 -10.49 8.71 -3.68
N GLY A 22 -10.64 8.43 -2.39
CA GLY A 22 -11.92 8.14 -1.74
C GLY A 22 -12.44 6.73 -2.00
N GLU A 23 -11.70 5.89 -2.74
CA GLU A 23 -12.05 4.49 -2.94
C GLU A 23 -11.47 3.62 -1.84
N GLN A 24 -12.18 2.53 -1.58
CA GLN A 24 -11.82 1.50 -0.62
C GLN A 24 -11.81 0.15 -1.32
N GLU A 25 -10.81 -0.69 -1.01
CA GLU A 25 -10.72 -2.06 -1.50
C GLU A 25 -10.35 -2.99 -0.35
N SER A 26 -10.97 -4.16 -0.33
CA SER A 26 -10.61 -5.24 0.59
C SER A 26 -9.90 -6.37 -0.16
N ALA A 27 -8.67 -6.67 0.24
CA ALA A 27 -7.86 -7.73 -0.34
C ALA A 27 -7.08 -8.48 0.74
N GLN A 28 -7.09 -9.82 0.68
CA GLN A 28 -6.28 -10.68 1.57
C GLN A 28 -6.48 -10.40 3.08
N GLY A 29 -7.70 -10.03 3.49
CA GLY A 29 -8.03 -9.69 4.88
C GLY A 29 -7.58 -8.30 5.32
N PHE A 30 -7.12 -7.46 4.39
CA PHE A 30 -6.91 -6.05 4.59
C PHE A 30 -8.00 -5.24 3.92
N THR A 31 -8.51 -4.23 4.62
CA THR A 31 -9.32 -3.17 4.05
C THR A 31 -8.46 -1.91 3.93
N CYS A 32 -8.28 -1.45 2.70
CA CYS A 32 -7.45 -0.29 2.35
C CYS A 32 -8.30 0.89 1.89
N ASP A 33 -8.15 2.02 2.57
CA ASP A 33 -8.71 3.31 2.18
C ASP A 33 -7.64 4.15 1.47
N SER A 34 -8.01 4.71 0.32
CA SER A 34 -7.17 5.60 -0.46
C SER A 34 -7.65 7.04 -0.31
N ASP A 35 -6.77 7.92 0.19
CA ASP A 35 -6.98 9.35 0.33
C ASP A 35 -5.96 10.12 -0.52
N GLU A 36 -6.23 11.40 -0.79
CA GLU A 36 -5.29 12.29 -1.49
C GLU A 36 -3.92 12.39 -0.79
N THR A 37 -3.90 12.14 0.52
CA THR A 37 -2.71 12.22 1.37
C THR A 37 -1.95 10.90 1.51
N GLY A 38 -2.52 9.77 1.08
CA GLY A 38 -1.93 8.44 1.21
C GLY A 38 -2.95 7.32 1.25
N ILE A 39 -2.49 6.10 1.51
CA ILE A 39 -3.32 4.89 1.64
C ILE A 39 -3.17 4.34 3.05
N THR A 40 -4.26 3.94 3.69
CA THR A 40 -4.25 3.26 4.99
C THR A 40 -4.90 1.89 4.85
N CYS A 41 -4.19 0.83 5.22
CA CYS A 41 -4.71 -0.54 5.18
C CYS A 41 -4.80 -1.09 6.60
N THR A 42 -5.94 -1.70 6.92
CA THR A 42 -6.22 -2.32 8.23
C THR A 42 -6.52 -3.80 8.02
N HIS A 43 -5.81 -4.67 8.73
CA HIS A 43 -6.11 -6.10 8.74
C HIS A 43 -7.34 -6.36 9.61
N ASP A 44 -8.41 -6.88 9.01
CA ASP A 44 -9.73 -6.96 9.63
C ASP A 44 -9.73 -7.87 10.87
N GLU A 45 -8.93 -8.94 10.86
CA GLU A 45 -8.92 -9.94 11.95
C GLU A 45 -8.04 -9.53 13.13
N SER A 46 -6.89 -8.91 12.86
CA SER A 46 -5.91 -8.57 13.92
C SER A 46 -5.99 -7.11 14.37
N GLY A 47 -6.65 -6.25 13.59
CA GLY A 47 -6.68 -4.80 13.81
C GLY A 47 -5.35 -4.09 13.53
N TYR A 48 -4.32 -4.80 13.05
CA TYR A 48 -3.06 -4.16 12.68
C TYR A 48 -3.24 -3.30 11.43
N SER A 49 -2.66 -2.11 11.43
CA SER A 49 -2.73 -1.21 10.29
C SER A 49 -1.36 -0.68 9.89
N PHE A 50 -1.24 -0.35 8.61
CA PHE A 50 -0.11 0.38 8.07
C PHE A 50 -0.61 1.50 7.15
N ALA A 51 0.18 2.57 7.04
CA ALA A 51 -0.14 3.71 6.19
C ALA A 51 1.04 4.03 5.26
N LEU A 52 0.72 4.21 3.98
CA LEU A 52 1.65 4.62 2.93
C LEU A 52 1.36 6.07 2.57
N ARG A 53 2.38 6.92 2.59
CA ARG A 53 2.27 8.32 2.18
C ARG A 53 3.37 8.62 1.17
N ARG A 54 3.08 9.51 0.21
CA ARG A 54 4.15 10.05 -0.65
C ARG A 54 5.14 10.77 0.26
N ALA A 55 6.39 10.33 0.27
CA ALA A 55 7.46 11.11 0.88
C ALA A 55 7.55 12.44 0.12
N ALA A 56 7.34 13.55 0.81
CA ALA A 56 7.53 14.86 0.20
C ALA A 56 9.00 14.96 -0.24
N TYR A 57 9.23 15.17 -1.53
CA TYR A 57 10.57 15.50 -2.04
C TYR A 57 10.62 17.00 -2.30
N THR A 58 11.39 17.71 -1.49
CA THR A 58 11.69 19.13 -1.73
C THR A 58 12.86 19.21 -2.71
N LEU A 59 12.59 19.55 -3.96
CA LEU A 59 13.65 19.99 -4.87
C LEU A 59 14.09 21.39 -4.41
N SER A 60 15.26 21.46 -3.77
CA SER A 60 15.92 22.71 -3.37
C SER A 60 16.94 23.10 -4.44
#